data_AF-A0A7C7KXN9-F1
#
_entry.id   AF-A0A7C7KXN9-F1
#
_cell.length_a   1.000
_cell.length_b   1.000
_cell.length_c   1.000
_cell.angle_alpha   90.00
_cell.angle_beta   90.00
_cell.angle_gamma   90.00
#
_symmetry.space_group_name_H-M   'P 1'
#
loop_
_entity.id
_entity.type
_entity.pdbx_description
1 polymer ?
#
loop_
_entity_poly.entity_id
_entity_poly.type
_entity_poly.pdbx_seq_one_letter_code
_entity_poly.pdbx_strand_id
1 'polypeptide(L)'
;ISHNLAVVDYIADRIAVMCRGRLVELAPRESLFRNPVHPYTQALLSAVPEPDPSQRLDLTALMEGRASDPAAWPQPFTTEPTEDSQRMTMIDLGEGHWVRARADSDPSLLSCRPHSHRPQKAKV
;
A
#
# COMPACT_ATOMS: atom_id res chain seq x y z
N ILE A 1 -7.20 -9.75 -12.21
CA ILE A 1 -6.13 -10.05 -11.22
C ILE A 1 -4.82 -10.14 -12.00
N SER A 2 -3.81 -9.35 -11.64
CA SER A 2 -2.53 -9.29 -12.33
C SER A 2 -1.39 -9.16 -11.32
N HIS A 3 -0.20 -9.61 -11.69
CA HIS A 3 1.04 -9.40 -10.94
C HIS A 3 1.87 -8.24 -11.50
N ASN A 4 1.51 -7.70 -12.66
CA ASN A 4 2.22 -6.59 -13.29
C ASN A 4 1.54 -5.26 -12.93
N LEU A 5 2.18 -4.50 -12.06
CA LEU A 5 1.67 -3.23 -11.56
C LEU A 5 1.58 -2.14 -12.64
N ALA A 6 2.47 -2.13 -13.63
CA ALA A 6 2.41 -1.15 -14.73
C ALA A 6 1.15 -1.33 -15.59
N VAL A 7 0.75 -2.57 -15.82
CA VAL A 7 -0.52 -2.86 -16.53
C VAL A 7 -1.71 -2.45 -15.67
N VAL A 8 -1.67 -2.74 -14.37
CA VAL A 8 -2.77 -2.41 -13.45
C VAL A 8 -2.96 -0.89 -13.34
N ASP A 9 -1.89 -0.11 -13.26
CA ASP A 9 -1.95 1.35 -13.19
C ASP A 9 -2.69 1.97 -14.39
N TYR A 10 -2.49 1.39 -15.58
CA TYR A 10 -3.08 1.91 -16.81
C TYR A 10 -4.58 1.58 -16.94
N ILE A 11 -5.05 0.44 -16.41
CA ILE A 11 -6.39 -0.09 -16.70
C ILE A 11 -7.37 0.01 -15.55
N ALA A 12 -6.91 0.12 -14.31
CA ALA A 12 -7.76 -0.03 -13.13
C ALA A 12 -8.15 1.32 -12.53
N ASP A 13 -9.44 1.51 -12.21
CA ASP A 13 -9.89 2.68 -11.44
C ASP A 13 -9.53 2.55 -9.95
N ARG A 14 -9.61 1.32 -9.43
CA ARG A 14 -9.33 0.95 -8.03
C ARG A 14 -8.51 -0.31 -7.98
N ILE A 15 -7.59 -0.38 -7.03
CA ILE A 15 -6.63 -1.49 -6.91
C ILE A 15 -6.78 -2.11 -5.53
N ALA A 16 -7.02 -3.41 -5.51
CA ALA A 16 -7.01 -4.25 -4.33
C ALA A 16 -5.70 -5.05 -4.28
N VAL A 17 -4.92 -4.86 -3.22
CA VAL A 17 -3.67 -5.59 -2.99
C VAL A 17 -3.94 -6.70 -1.98
N MET A 18 -3.45 -7.90 -2.29
CA MET A 18 -3.61 -9.08 -1.44
C MET A 18 -2.27 -9.71 -1.11
N CYS A 19 -2.14 -10.22 0.12
CA CYS A 19 -1.03 -11.04 0.57
C CYS A 19 -1.56 -12.27 1.31
N ARG A 20 -1.03 -13.47 1.00
CA ARG A 20 -1.40 -14.75 1.63
C ARG A 20 -2.92 -14.95 1.76
N GLY A 21 -3.65 -14.67 0.68
CA GLY A 21 -5.11 -14.86 0.61
C GLY A 21 -5.94 -13.82 1.37
N ARG A 22 -5.34 -12.71 1.81
CA ARG A 22 -6.01 -11.63 2.54
C ARG A 22 -5.87 -10.30 1.83
N LEU A 23 -6.94 -9.51 1.81
CA LEU A 23 -6.87 -8.11 1.37
C LEU A 23 -6.03 -7.32 2.38
N VAL A 24 -5.06 -6.56 1.90
CA VAL A 24 -4.19 -5.75 2.75
C VAL A 24 -4.36 -4.25 2.50
N GLU A 25 -4.73 -3.87 1.28
CA GLU A 25 -4.95 -2.48 0.91
C GLU A 25 -5.90 -2.39 -0.29
N LEU A 26 -6.75 -1.37 -0.31
CA LEU A 26 -7.67 -1.08 -1.39
C LEU A 26 -7.78 0.44 -1.54
N ALA A 27 -7.39 1.00 -2.68
CA ALA A 27 -7.47 2.44 -2.90
C ALA A 27 -7.76 2.78 -4.37
N PRO A 28 -8.18 4.03 -4.68
CA PRO A 28 -8.10 4.55 -6.05
C PRO A 28 -6.67 4.41 -6.56
N ARG A 29 -6.50 4.13 -7.87
CA ARG A 29 -5.17 3.90 -8.47
C ARG A 29 -4.17 5.00 -8.08
N GLU A 30 -4.59 6.26 -8.19
CA GLU A 30 -3.72 7.42 -7.96
C GLU A 30 -3.27 7.52 -6.51
N SER A 31 -4.14 7.18 -5.55
CA SER A 31 -3.80 7.18 -4.13
C SER A 31 -2.85 6.03 -3.80
N LEU A 32 -3.11 4.85 -4.35
CA LEU A 32 -2.29 3.66 -4.08
C LEU A 32 -0.84 3.86 -4.54
N PHE A 33 -0.63 4.43 -5.74
CA PHE A 33 0.71 4.68 -6.28
C PHE A 33 1.42 5.87 -5.61
N ARG A 34 0.68 6.91 -5.17
CA ARG A 34 1.28 8.11 -4.57
C ARG A 34 1.52 7.99 -3.06
N ASN A 35 0.63 7.30 -2.35
CA ASN A 35 0.67 7.19 -0.90
C ASN A 35 0.29 5.77 -0.45
N PRO A 36 1.07 4.73 -0.84
CA PRO A 36 0.85 3.39 -0.34
C PRO A 36 1.09 3.33 1.17
N VAL A 37 0.14 2.78 1.92
CA VAL A 37 0.19 2.76 3.38
C VAL A 37 0.67 1.41 3.90
N HIS A 38 0.22 0.32 3.29
CA HIS A 38 0.59 -1.00 3.81
C HIS A 38 2.05 -1.34 3.44
N PRO A 39 2.87 -1.85 4.38
CA PRO A 39 4.30 -2.15 4.14
C PRO A 39 4.52 -3.07 2.93
N TYR A 40 3.63 -4.04 2.76
CA TYR A 40 3.63 -4.92 1.59
C TYR A 40 3.41 -4.17 0.28
N THR A 41 2.47 -3.23 0.21
CA THR A 41 2.20 -2.44 -1.00
C THR A 41 3.37 -1.51 -1.29
N GLN A 42 3.96 -0.88 -0.26
CA GLN A 42 5.17 -0.06 -0.40
C GLN A 42 6.32 -0.87 -1.00
N ALA A 43 6.57 -2.08 -0.48
CA ALA A 43 7.59 -2.97 -1.02
C ALA A 43 7.28 -3.38 -2.47
N LEU A 44 6.02 -3.70 -2.79
CA LEU A 44 5.64 -4.02 -4.18
C LEU A 44 5.89 -2.86 -5.14
N LEU A 45 5.58 -1.63 -4.72
CA LEU A 45 5.75 -0.43 -5.54
C LEU A 45 7.21 0.00 -5.66
N SER A 46 8.05 -0.22 -4.65
CA SER A 46 9.49 0.04 -4.75
C SER A 46 10.20 -0.87 -5.78
N ALA A 47 9.56 -1.97 -6.17
CA ALA A 47 10.01 -2.84 -7.25
C ALA A 47 9.68 -2.31 -8.66
N VAL A 48 8.74 -1.35 -8.76
CA VAL A 48 8.27 -0.83 -10.05
C VAL A 48 9.26 0.24 -10.51
N PRO A 49 9.87 0.09 -11.70
CA PRO A 49 10.75 1.11 -12.25
C PRO A 49 9.94 2.38 -12.55
N GLU A 50 10.25 3.47 -11.87
CA GLU A 50 9.80 4.79 -12.32
C GLU A 50 10.58 5.18 -13.58
N PRO A 51 9.94 5.81 -14.58
CA PRO A 51 10.62 6.27 -15.79
C PRO A 51 11.58 7.46 -15.57
N ASP A 52 11.81 7.85 -14.31
CA ASP A 52 12.76 8.89 -13.95
C ASP A 52 14.18 8.30 -13.77
N PRO A 53 15.14 8.63 -14.66
CA PRO A 53 16.51 8.11 -14.59
C PRO A 53 17.30 8.58 -13.35
N SER A 54 16.76 9.52 -12.56
CA SER A 54 17.40 10.01 -11.33
C SER A 54 17.00 9.27 -10.06
N GLN A 55 15.93 8.45 -10.10
CA GLN A 55 15.48 7.69 -8.95
C GLN A 55 16.15 6.31 -8.90
N ARG A 56 16.85 6.02 -7.80
CA ARG A 56 17.42 4.69 -7.55
C ARG A 56 16.34 3.79 -6.94
N LEU A 57 16.19 2.60 -7.50
CA LEU A 57 15.35 1.53 -6.95
C LEU A 57 15.89 1.13 -5.57
N ASP A 58 15.07 1.26 -4.52
CA ASP A 58 15.34 0.65 -3.22
C ASP A 58 14.67 -0.73 -3.17
N LEU A 59 15.47 -1.75 -3.49
CA LEU A 59 15.05 -3.14 -3.56
C LEU A 59 15.28 -3.91 -2.25
N THR A 60 15.78 -3.23 -1.20
CA THR A 60 16.26 -3.88 0.03
C THR A 60 15.16 -4.72 0.70
N ALA A 61 13.94 -4.18 0.80
CA ALA A 61 12.80 -4.87 1.42
C ALA A 61 12.27 -6.08 0.62
N LEU A 62 12.48 -6.08 -0.71
CA LEU A 62 12.04 -7.15 -1.61
C LEU A 62 13.03 -8.31 -1.67
N MET A 63 14.33 -8.00 -1.72
CA MET A 63 15.40 -8.99 -1.93
C MET A 63 15.50 -10.01 -0.80
N GLU A 64 14.99 -9.68 0.39
CA GLU A 64 15.01 -10.57 1.55
C GLU A 64 13.77 -11.48 1.66
N GLY A 65 12.78 -11.35 0.76
CA GLY A 65 11.53 -12.14 0.82
C GLY A 65 10.64 -11.87 2.05
N ARG A 66 11.06 -10.97 2.95
CA ARG A 66 10.37 -10.61 4.19
C ARG A 66 9.12 -9.75 3.95
N ALA A 67 9.07 -9.03 2.82
CA ALA A 67 7.90 -8.23 2.48
C ALA A 67 6.61 -9.04 2.40
N SER A 68 6.66 -10.29 1.93
CA SER A 68 5.50 -11.17 1.85
C SER A 68 5.21 -11.92 3.16
N ASP A 69 5.97 -11.68 4.22
CA ASP A 69 5.77 -12.32 5.53
C ASP A 69 5.00 -11.40 6.50
N PRO A 70 3.72 -11.68 6.80
CA PRO A 70 2.91 -10.87 7.69
C PRO A 70 3.44 -10.75 9.12
N ALA A 71 4.23 -11.72 9.58
CA ALA A 71 4.87 -11.67 10.90
C ALA A 71 6.07 -10.70 10.92
N ALA A 72 6.62 -10.34 9.76
CA ALA A 72 7.75 -9.43 9.62
C ALA A 72 7.34 -7.97 9.39
N TRP A 73 6.04 -7.68 9.22
CA TRP A 73 5.57 -6.31 9.05
C TRP A 73 5.69 -5.52 10.36
N PRO A 74 5.92 -4.20 10.30
CA PRO A 74 5.87 -3.34 11.48
C PRO A 74 4.44 -3.23 12.02
N GLN A 75 4.31 -2.94 13.31
CA GLN A 75 3.01 -2.57 13.87
C GLN A 75 2.49 -1.29 13.21
N PRO A 76 1.18 -1.17 13.00
CA PRO A 76 0.11 -2.08 13.42
C PRO A 76 -0.34 -3.09 12.34
N PHE A 77 0.51 -3.38 11.35
CA PHE A 77 0.19 -4.27 10.24
C PHE A 77 0.54 -5.73 10.53
N THR A 78 1.47 -5.97 11.46
CA THR A 78 1.94 -7.30 11.89
C THR A 78 0.78 -8.24 12.21
N THR A 79 0.83 -9.47 11.70
CA THR A 79 -0.08 -10.54 12.14
C THR A 79 0.68 -11.54 12.99
N GLU A 80 0.38 -11.56 14.29
CA GLU A 80 0.91 -12.58 15.19
C GLU A 80 0.29 -13.96 14.85
N PRO A 81 1.09 -15.04 14.75
CA PRO A 81 0.61 -16.35 14.32
C PRO A 81 -0.45 -17.00 15.22
N THR A 82 -0.54 -16.59 16.49
CA THR A 82 -1.19 -17.41 17.53
C THR A 82 -2.61 -16.98 17.90
N GLU A 83 -2.94 -15.70 18.10
CA GLU A 83 -4.25 -15.36 18.72
C GLU A 83 -4.95 -14.08 18.22
N ASP A 84 -4.24 -13.12 17.59
CA ASP A 84 -4.82 -11.77 17.31
C ASP A 84 -5.27 -11.52 15.86
N SER A 85 -5.26 -12.54 15.00
CA SER A 85 -5.76 -12.43 13.61
C SER A 85 -7.22 -11.95 13.51
N GLN A 86 -8.02 -12.18 14.57
CA GLN A 86 -9.41 -11.72 14.65
C GLN A 86 -9.55 -10.20 14.88
N ARG A 87 -8.47 -9.51 15.27
CA ARG A 87 -8.46 -8.05 15.46
C ARG A 87 -8.02 -7.29 14.22
N MET A 88 -7.60 -7.95 13.15
CA MET A 88 -7.16 -7.27 11.93
C MET A 88 -8.38 -6.91 11.09
N THR A 89 -8.64 -5.62 10.92
CA THR A 89 -9.78 -5.09 10.15
C THR A 89 -9.30 -4.20 9.00
N MET A 90 -10.19 -3.94 8.04
CA MET A 90 -9.99 -2.89 7.05
C MET A 90 -10.37 -1.55 7.67
N ILE A 91 -9.40 -0.66 7.84
CA ILE A 91 -9.57 0.70 8.34
C ILE A 91 -9.74 1.63 7.15
N ASP A 92 -10.80 2.44 7.16
CA ASP A 92 -11.03 3.52 6.19
C ASP A 92 -10.16 4.73 6.53
N LEU A 93 -9.31 5.13 5.58
CA LEU A 93 -8.47 6.32 5.69
C LEU A 93 -9.13 7.53 4.99
N GLY A 94 -10.31 7.36 4.41
CA GLY A 94 -11.00 8.34 3.59
C GLY A 94 -10.73 8.17 2.10
N GLU A 95 -11.51 8.87 1.28
CA GLU A 95 -11.36 8.91 -0.19
C GLU A 95 -11.37 7.53 -0.89
N GLY A 96 -11.97 6.53 -0.23
CA GLY A 96 -12.03 5.16 -0.75
C GLY A 96 -10.73 4.37 -0.56
N HIS A 97 -9.83 4.82 0.31
CA HIS A 97 -8.59 4.16 0.69
C HIS A 97 -8.77 3.38 1.99
N TRP A 98 -8.64 2.06 1.89
CA TRP A 98 -8.81 1.11 2.99
C TRP A 98 -7.52 0.34 3.19
N VAL A 99 -7.11 0.17 4.44
CA VAL A 99 -5.88 -0.55 4.78
C VAL A 99 -6.15 -1.54 5.89
N ARG A 100 -5.59 -2.74 5.77
CA ARG A 100 -5.70 -3.74 6.83
C ARG A 100 -4.69 -3.44 7.93
N ALA A 101 -5.19 -3.20 9.13
CA ALA A 101 -4.38 -2.98 10.33
C ALA A 101 -5.14 -3.48 11.57
N ARG A 102 -4.47 -3.47 12.73
CA ARG A 102 -5.08 -3.81 14.01
C ARG A 102 -6.26 -2.87 14.32
N ALA A 103 -7.40 -3.40 14.78
CA ALA A 103 -8.65 -2.66 14.89
C ALA A 103 -8.63 -1.45 15.85
N ASP A 104 -7.69 -1.39 16.78
CA ASP A 104 -7.47 -0.27 17.69
C ASP A 104 -6.47 0.77 17.16
N SER A 105 -6.05 0.65 15.90
CA SER A 105 -5.18 1.64 15.26
C SER A 105 -5.96 2.90 14.94
N ASP A 106 -5.36 4.06 15.24
CA ASP A 106 -5.91 5.36 14.84
C ASP A 106 -5.70 5.58 13.33
N PRO A 107 -6.78 5.77 12.53
CA PRO A 107 -6.68 6.02 11.09
C PRO A 107 -5.81 7.23 10.75
N SER A 108 -5.78 8.25 11.61
CA SER A 108 -5.01 9.48 11.38
C SER A 108 -3.50 9.28 11.50
N LEU A 109 -3.05 8.21 12.15
CA LEU A 109 -1.64 7.83 12.27
C LEU A 109 -1.17 6.93 11.11
N LEU A 110 -2.12 6.34 10.37
CA LEU A 110 -1.84 5.47 9.22
C LEU A 110 -1.77 6.26 7.92
N SER A 111 -2.59 7.31 7.79
CA SER A 111 -2.51 8.22 6.66
C SER A 111 -1.34 9.18 6.85
N CYS A 112 -0.26 9.00 6.09
CA CYS A 112 0.70 10.08 5.88
C CYS A 112 -0.09 11.29 5.35
N ARG A 113 -0.19 12.35 6.17
CA ARG A 113 -1.01 13.55 5.87
C ARG A 113 -0.82 13.98 4.40
N PRO A 114 -1.90 14.38 3.69
CA PRO A 114 -1.77 14.85 2.33
C PRO A 114 -0.87 16.09 2.32
N HIS A 115 0.25 15.98 1.61
CA HIS A 115 0.94 17.18 1.13
C HIS A 115 -0.08 17.97 0.31
N SER A 116 -0.29 19.21 0.72
CA SER A 116 -1.23 20.19 0.14
C SER A 116 -1.47 19.98 -1.36
N HIS A 117 -2.74 19.79 -1.71
CA HIS A 117 -3.28 19.87 -3.06
C HIS A 117 -2.69 21.08 -3.82
N ARG A 118 -1.72 20.85 -4.72
CA ARG A 118 -1.39 21.81 -5.78
C ARG A 118 -2.25 21.46 -6.99
N PRO A 119 -3.16 22.32 -7.46
CA PRO A 119 -3.88 22.07 -8.69
C PRO A 119 -2.88 22.05 -9.86
N GLN A 120 -2.81 20.93 -10.58
CA GLN A 120 -2.18 20.90 -11.90
C GLN A 120 -3.00 21.81 -12.81
N LYS A 121 -2.36 22.86 -13.31
CA LYS A 121 -2.98 23.79 -14.26
C LYS A 121 -3.38 23.02 -15.52
N ALA A 122 -4.64 23.19 -15.91
CA ALA A 122 -5.14 22.83 -17.22
C ALA A 122 -4.23 23.45 -18.30
N LYS A 123 -3.68 22.61 -19.18
CA LYS A 123 -3.11 23.05 -20.45
C LYS A 123 -4.29 23.20 -21.41
N VAL A 124 -4.54 24.45 -21.78
CA VAL A 124 -5.39 24.87 -22.92
C VAL A 124 -4.70 24.49 -24.23
#